data_AF-A0A5F8GKS5-F1
#
_entry.id   AF-A0A5F8GKS5-F1
#
_cell.length_a   1.000
_cell.length_b   1.000
_cell.length_c   1.000
_cell.angle_alpha   90.00
_cell.angle_beta   90.00
_cell.angle_gamma   90.00
#
_symmetry.space_group_name_H-M   'P 1'
#
loop_
_entity.id
_entity.type
_entity.pdbx_description
1 polymer ?
#
loop_
_entity_poly.entity_id
_entity_poly.type
_entity_poly.pdbx_seq_one_letter_code
_entity_poly.pdbx_strand_id
1 'polypeptide(L)'
;TSRTLGAERSLHLAILVGFCALGLGFLSQPAGCPASGAFPGFGRSDGGFDRRAAVTGSARRAGTLGVWDRRGARLSEVEDLIKYLDPEYIDRITVPNAAKLQFILAEEQFILSQVALLEQVEALAPLLDSSHIKAVPKHATRLQALSQIHIQQQDQCEEVTEATKALLEEYNKMTILLSKQFVQWDELLSHLEAAKQVKPAME
;
A
#
# COMPACT_ATOMS: atom_id res chain seq x y z
N THR A 1 -29.06 -24.86 26.26
CA THR A 1 -28.54 -24.72 24.89
C THR A 1 -28.78 -23.33 24.27
N SER A 2 -29.57 -22.44 24.89
CA SER A 2 -29.94 -21.14 24.32
C SER A 2 -29.12 -19.93 24.80
N ARG A 3 -28.24 -20.09 25.81
CA ARG A 3 -27.40 -18.98 26.34
C ARG A 3 -26.03 -18.83 25.67
N THR A 4 -25.58 -19.80 24.88
CA THR A 4 -24.27 -19.78 24.22
C THR A 4 -24.29 -19.13 22.83
N LEU A 5 -25.46 -19.05 22.19
CA LEU A 5 -25.62 -18.44 20.85
C LEU A 5 -25.61 -16.91 20.85
N GLY A 6 -25.90 -16.26 21.99
CA GLY A 6 -25.82 -14.80 22.12
C GLY A 6 -24.38 -14.28 22.22
N ALA A 7 -23.49 -15.06 22.84
CA ALA A 7 -22.10 -14.67 23.05
C ALA A 7 -21.26 -14.74 21.75
N GLU A 8 -21.49 -15.74 20.89
CA GLU A 8 -20.75 -15.84 19.61
C GLU A 8 -21.13 -14.76 18.60
N ARG A 9 -22.40 -14.32 18.59
CA ARG A 9 -22.85 -13.23 17.70
C ARG A 9 -22.28 -11.87 18.12
N SER A 10 -22.11 -11.65 19.41
CA SER A 10 -21.49 -10.43 19.93
C SER A 10 -19.99 -10.35 19.62
N LEU A 11 -19.30 -11.49 19.57
CA LEU A 11 -17.87 -11.55 19.20
C LEU A 11 -17.66 -11.27 17.71
N HIS A 12 -18.52 -11.81 16.84
CA HIS A 12 -18.45 -11.56 15.40
C HIS A 12 -18.73 -10.09 15.03
N LEU A 13 -19.66 -9.44 15.74
CA LEU A 13 -19.93 -8.01 15.56
C LEU A 13 -18.74 -7.13 16.01
N ALA A 14 -18.07 -7.51 17.10
CA ALA A 14 -16.89 -6.81 17.59
C ALA A 14 -15.68 -6.92 16.65
N ILE A 15 -15.50 -8.08 15.99
CA ILE A 15 -14.41 -8.29 15.03
C ILE A 15 -14.65 -7.49 13.73
N LEU A 16 -15.89 -7.40 13.26
CA LEU A 16 -16.22 -6.61 12.07
C LEU A 16 -16.11 -5.10 12.29
N VAL A 17 -16.55 -4.60 13.45
CA VAL A 17 -16.41 -3.19 13.81
C VAL A 17 -14.93 -2.83 14.04
N GLY A 18 -14.14 -3.76 14.60
CA GLY A 18 -12.68 -3.60 14.75
C GLY A 18 -11.93 -3.51 13.42
N PHE A 19 -12.40 -4.18 12.36
CA PHE A 19 -11.76 -4.13 11.05
C PHE A 19 -12.04 -2.81 10.30
N CYS A 20 -13.21 -2.19 10.52
CA CYS A 20 -13.50 -0.85 9.98
C CYS A 20 -12.69 0.26 10.66
N ALA A 21 -12.35 0.13 11.96
CA ALA A 21 -11.57 1.14 12.69
C ALA A 21 -10.07 1.14 12.32
N LEU A 22 -9.53 0.02 11.82
CA LEU A 22 -8.11 -0.10 11.43
C LEU A 22 -7.84 0.24 9.95
N GLY A 23 -8.88 0.44 9.13
CA GLY A 23 -8.75 0.74 7.69
C GLY A 23 -8.75 2.22 7.29
N LEU A 24 -9.00 3.14 8.23
CA LEU A 24 -9.16 4.59 7.96
C LEU A 24 -7.88 5.42 8.17
N GLY A 25 -6.71 4.77 8.15
CA GLY A 25 -5.43 5.38 8.51
C GLY A 25 -4.36 5.40 7.41
N PHE A 26 -4.71 5.51 6.12
CA PHE A 26 -3.70 5.76 5.07
C PHE A 26 -3.87 7.13 4.41
N LEU A 27 -3.24 8.08 5.11
CA LEU A 27 -2.77 9.43 4.78
C LEU A 27 -3.10 10.06 3.41
N SER A 28 -3.70 11.23 3.55
CA SER A 28 -3.69 12.42 2.71
C SER A 28 -2.29 13.04 2.51
N GLN A 29 -1.85 13.20 1.24
CA GLN A 29 -1.10 14.30 0.55
C GLN A 29 0.13 15.03 1.19
N PRO A 30 0.87 15.94 0.49
CA PRO A 30 1.24 16.12 -0.94
C PRO A 30 2.77 16.45 -1.15
N ALA A 31 3.27 16.60 -2.40
CA ALA A 31 4.22 17.64 -2.89
C ALA A 31 5.18 17.19 -4.03
N GLY A 32 5.31 18.05 -5.04
CA GLY A 32 6.59 18.42 -5.65
C GLY A 32 7.14 17.60 -6.82
N CYS A 33 6.98 18.10 -8.05
CA CYS A 33 8.08 18.58 -8.91
C CYS A 33 7.58 18.89 -10.35
N PRO A 34 7.98 20.03 -10.94
CA PRO A 34 7.72 20.35 -12.34
C PRO A 34 8.85 19.85 -13.24
N ALA A 35 8.52 19.17 -14.34
CA ALA A 35 9.48 18.87 -15.40
C ALA A 35 9.37 19.93 -16.51
N SER A 36 10.37 20.80 -16.54
CA SER A 36 10.70 21.71 -17.64
C SER A 36 11.47 20.95 -18.72
N GLY A 37 11.29 21.31 -20.00
CA GLY A 37 12.25 20.94 -21.06
C GLY A 37 11.68 20.58 -22.44
N ALA A 38 10.72 21.32 -22.97
CA ALA A 38 10.41 21.28 -24.41
C ALA A 38 11.01 22.52 -25.10
N PHE A 39 11.97 22.28 -25.99
CA PHE A 39 12.68 23.28 -26.79
C PHE A 39 11.72 24.08 -27.70
N PRO A 40 11.80 25.42 -27.73
CA PRO A 40 11.20 26.21 -28.79
C PRO A 40 12.17 26.38 -29.96
N GLY A 41 11.66 26.14 -31.17
CA GLY A 41 12.29 26.57 -32.41
C GLY A 41 12.28 28.09 -32.52
N PHE A 42 13.39 28.65 -32.99
CA PHE A 42 13.50 30.03 -33.42
C PHE A 42 14.20 30.04 -34.78
N GLY A 43 13.45 30.45 -35.81
CA GLY A 43 14.05 30.89 -37.06
C GLY A 43 14.49 32.34 -36.95
N ARG A 44 15.60 32.70 -37.63
CA ARG A 44 15.66 33.90 -38.45
C ARG A 44 16.93 33.97 -39.31
N SER A 45 16.65 34.21 -40.58
CA SER A 45 17.29 35.15 -41.51
C SER A 45 18.74 34.98 -41.94
N ASP A 46 18.81 34.73 -43.25
CA ASP A 46 19.85 35.07 -44.19
C ASP A 46 20.47 36.46 -44.00
N GLY A 47 21.79 36.49 -44.22
CA GLY A 47 22.59 37.70 -44.41
C GLY A 47 23.97 37.28 -44.88
N GLY A 48 24.21 37.35 -46.19
CA GLY A 48 25.46 36.95 -46.80
C GLY A 48 26.64 37.87 -46.48
N PHE A 49 27.85 37.31 -46.51
CA PHE A 49 29.06 38.08 -46.79
C PHE A 49 30.09 37.22 -47.50
N ASP A 50 30.32 37.56 -48.77
CA ASP A 50 31.35 37.04 -49.66
C ASP A 50 32.75 37.38 -49.13
N ARG A 51 33.69 36.42 -49.15
CA ARG A 51 35.12 36.71 -49.40
C ARG A 51 35.81 35.55 -50.11
N ARG A 52 36.06 35.81 -51.40
CA ARG A 52 37.05 35.15 -52.23
C ARG A 52 38.48 35.58 -51.83
N ALA A 53 39.41 34.65 -52.04
CA ALA A 53 40.88 34.79 -52.15
C ALA A 53 41.68 34.98 -50.84
N ALA A 54 42.58 34.04 -50.53
CA ALA A 54 43.96 34.09 -51.03
C ALA A 54 44.74 32.84 -50.63
N VAL A 55 45.62 32.46 -51.54
CA VAL A 55 46.53 31.32 -51.56
C VAL A 55 47.83 31.63 -50.78
N THR A 56 48.58 30.57 -50.45
CA THR A 56 49.99 30.51 -50.00
C THR A 56 50.34 30.76 -48.53
N GLY A 57 50.99 29.77 -47.91
CA GLY A 57 51.82 29.96 -46.72
C GLY A 57 51.78 28.88 -45.65
N SER A 58 51.89 27.58 -46.01
CA SER A 58 51.92 26.49 -45.00
C SER A 58 53.06 25.49 -45.24
N ALA A 59 54.31 25.96 -45.16
CA ALA A 59 55.49 25.08 -45.23
C ALA A 59 56.59 25.37 -44.19
N ARG A 60 56.36 26.26 -43.20
CA ARG A 60 57.39 26.59 -42.18
C ARG A 60 56.99 26.38 -40.72
N ARG A 61 55.86 25.72 -40.45
CA ARG A 61 55.44 25.34 -39.08
C ARG A 61 55.62 23.86 -38.73
N ALA A 62 56.05 23.02 -39.67
CA ALA A 62 56.19 21.58 -39.43
C ALA A 62 57.38 21.21 -38.51
N GLY A 63 58.48 21.95 -38.58
CA GLY A 63 59.71 21.62 -37.83
C GLY A 63 59.61 21.86 -36.32
N THR A 64 58.91 22.92 -35.90
CA THR A 64 58.68 23.21 -34.48
C THR A 64 57.57 22.34 -33.92
N LEU A 65 56.46 22.16 -34.64
CA LEU A 65 55.35 21.28 -34.23
C LEU A 65 55.81 19.84 -34.00
N GLY A 66 56.67 19.27 -34.85
CA GLY A 66 57.20 17.91 -34.65
C GLY A 66 58.17 17.75 -33.46
N VAL A 67 58.76 18.84 -32.96
CA VAL A 67 59.56 18.83 -31.72
C VAL A 67 58.65 18.97 -30.49
N TRP A 68 57.61 19.81 -30.57
CA TRP A 68 56.58 19.91 -29.54
C TRP A 68 55.76 18.62 -29.42
N ASP A 69 55.49 17.94 -30.52
CA ASP A 69 54.76 16.68 -30.57
C ASP A 69 55.62 15.52 -30.04
N ARG A 70 56.91 15.44 -30.41
CA ARG A 70 57.84 14.46 -29.80
C ARG A 70 58.13 14.74 -28.33
N ARG A 71 58.19 16.01 -27.93
CA ARG A 71 58.36 16.41 -26.52
C ARG A 71 57.08 16.15 -25.74
N GLY A 72 55.91 16.39 -26.34
CA GLY A 72 54.60 16.05 -25.79
C GLY A 72 54.40 14.54 -25.67
N ALA A 73 54.82 13.75 -26.65
CA ALA A 73 54.83 12.30 -26.59
C ALA A 73 55.74 11.77 -25.47
N ARG A 74 56.93 12.36 -25.30
CA ARG A 74 57.82 12.00 -24.18
C ARG A 74 57.28 12.46 -22.82
N LEU A 75 56.64 13.62 -22.75
CA LEU A 75 56.04 14.14 -21.52
C LEU A 75 54.79 13.35 -21.13
N SER A 76 53.97 12.93 -22.10
CA SER A 76 52.84 12.01 -21.86
C SER A 76 53.31 10.62 -21.47
N GLU A 77 54.39 10.11 -22.04
CA GLU A 77 55.00 8.84 -21.61
C GLU A 77 55.55 8.94 -20.18
N VAL A 78 56.14 10.08 -19.79
CA VAL A 78 56.54 10.36 -18.40
C VAL A 78 55.33 10.52 -17.48
N GLU A 79 54.25 11.17 -17.92
CA GLU A 79 52.99 11.26 -17.17
C GLU A 79 52.33 9.91 -16.96
N ASP A 80 52.32 9.05 -17.99
CA ASP A 80 51.80 7.70 -17.89
C ASP A 80 52.71 6.84 -16.99
N LEU A 81 54.03 7.01 -17.08
CA LEU A 81 54.98 6.35 -16.18
C LEU A 81 54.80 6.81 -14.72
N ILE A 82 54.54 8.10 -14.48
CA ILE A 82 54.22 8.63 -13.14
C ILE A 82 52.91 8.03 -12.60
N LYS A 83 51.88 7.85 -13.44
CA LYS A 83 50.63 7.16 -13.05
C LYS A 83 50.87 5.70 -12.67
N TYR A 84 51.74 5.01 -13.41
CA TYR A 84 52.09 3.61 -13.11
C TYR A 84 53.04 3.46 -11.93
N LEU A 85 53.81 4.49 -11.56
CA LEU A 85 54.70 4.48 -10.39
C LEU A 85 54.03 4.95 -9.09
N ASP A 86 52.74 5.33 -9.12
CA ASP A 86 52.04 5.73 -7.92
C ASP A 86 51.89 4.50 -6.99
N PRO A 87 52.58 4.48 -5.82
CA PRO A 87 52.67 3.27 -4.99
C PRO A 87 51.29 2.81 -4.51
N GLU A 88 50.37 3.75 -4.29
CA GLU A 88 48.99 3.44 -3.92
C GLU A 88 48.20 2.78 -5.06
N TYR A 89 48.50 3.06 -6.33
CA TYR A 89 47.83 2.41 -7.47
C TYR A 89 48.38 1.00 -7.69
N ILE A 90 49.71 0.82 -7.63
CA ILE A 90 50.34 -0.50 -7.71
C ILE A 90 49.88 -1.40 -6.57
N ASP A 91 49.90 -0.94 -5.31
CA ASP A 91 49.47 -1.77 -4.18
C ASP A 91 47.98 -2.17 -4.23
N ARG A 92 47.12 -1.32 -4.82
CA ARG A 92 45.68 -1.63 -5.01
C ARG A 92 45.44 -2.65 -6.12
N ILE A 93 46.25 -2.65 -7.19
CA ILE A 93 46.07 -3.57 -8.34
C ILE A 93 46.91 -4.86 -8.20
N THR A 94 48.07 -4.79 -7.56
CA THR A 94 48.99 -5.91 -7.34
C THR A 94 48.88 -6.46 -5.93
N VAL A 95 47.67 -6.76 -5.47
CA VAL A 95 47.52 -7.61 -4.27
C VAL A 95 48.28 -8.92 -4.56
N PRO A 96 49.34 -9.24 -3.80
CA PRO A 96 50.17 -10.40 -4.10
C PRO A 96 49.31 -11.66 -4.01
N ASN A 97 49.55 -12.63 -4.89
CA ASN A 97 48.70 -13.83 -5.00
C ASN A 97 48.61 -14.60 -3.67
N ALA A 98 49.66 -14.55 -2.85
CA ALA A 98 49.64 -15.11 -1.50
C ALA A 98 48.65 -14.39 -0.57
N ALA A 99 48.53 -13.06 -0.65
CA ALA A 99 47.55 -12.30 0.13
C ALA A 99 46.11 -12.52 -0.38
N LYS A 100 45.91 -12.65 -1.70
CA LYS A 100 44.62 -13.05 -2.27
C LYS A 100 44.17 -14.42 -1.76
N LEU A 101 45.08 -15.38 -1.67
CA LEU A 101 44.80 -16.70 -1.13
C LEU A 101 44.38 -16.63 0.35
N GLN A 102 45.14 -15.91 1.17
CA GLN A 102 44.81 -15.76 2.60
C GLN A 102 43.48 -15.03 2.80
N PHE A 103 43.18 -14.04 1.97
CA PHE A 103 41.90 -13.34 1.98
C PHE A 103 40.74 -14.28 1.64
N ILE A 104 40.87 -15.08 0.57
CA ILE A 104 39.84 -16.06 0.19
C ILE A 104 39.63 -17.11 1.28
N LEU A 105 40.70 -17.60 1.92
CA LEU A 105 40.59 -18.57 3.00
C LEU A 105 40.00 -17.96 4.27
N ALA A 106 40.36 -16.73 4.61
CA ALA A 106 39.79 -16.00 5.75
C ALA A 106 38.30 -15.69 5.54
N GLU A 107 37.91 -15.39 4.31
CA GLU A 107 36.52 -15.08 3.92
C GLU A 107 35.74 -16.28 3.38
N GLU A 108 36.32 -17.49 3.39
CA GLU A 108 35.70 -18.67 2.80
C GLU A 108 34.31 -18.93 3.41
N GLN A 109 34.22 -18.88 4.74
CA GLN A 109 32.95 -19.07 5.44
C GLN A 109 31.94 -17.97 5.13
N PHE A 110 32.42 -16.73 4.93
CA PHE A 110 31.56 -15.62 4.55
C PHE A 110 30.99 -15.84 3.14
N ILE A 111 31.83 -16.18 2.16
CA ILE A 111 31.42 -16.46 0.79
C ILE A 111 30.44 -17.65 0.74
N LEU A 112 30.73 -18.74 1.45
CA LEU A 112 29.84 -19.90 1.53
C LEU A 112 28.49 -19.55 2.16
N SER A 113 28.48 -18.74 3.22
CA SER A 113 27.23 -18.29 3.84
C SER A 113 26.39 -17.40 2.91
N GLN A 114 27.05 -16.56 2.10
CA GLN A 114 26.39 -15.69 1.14
C GLN A 114 25.83 -16.47 -0.05
N VAL A 115 26.54 -17.50 -0.52
CA VAL A 115 26.02 -18.43 -1.55
C VAL A 115 24.80 -19.18 -1.02
N ALA A 116 24.86 -19.74 0.19
CA ALA A 116 23.72 -20.45 0.78
C ALA A 116 22.49 -19.55 0.96
N LEU A 117 22.70 -18.27 1.30
CA LEU A 117 21.61 -17.29 1.39
C LEU A 117 21.08 -16.92 -0.01
N LEU A 118 21.94 -16.75 -1.00
CA LEU A 118 21.54 -16.45 -2.38
C LEU A 118 20.75 -17.61 -3.01
N GLU A 119 21.14 -18.86 -2.75
CA GLU A 119 20.37 -20.04 -3.16
C GLU A 119 18.97 -20.06 -2.53
N GLN A 120 18.85 -19.68 -1.26
CA GLN A 120 17.53 -19.54 -0.61
C GLN A 120 16.70 -18.44 -1.25
N VAL A 121 17.30 -17.30 -1.58
CA VAL A 121 16.61 -16.20 -2.27
C VAL A 121 16.17 -16.62 -3.67
N GLU A 122 17.01 -17.36 -4.40
CA GLU A 122 16.67 -17.90 -5.72
C GLU A 122 15.53 -18.93 -5.65
N ALA A 123 15.53 -19.80 -4.63
CA ALA A 123 14.45 -20.75 -4.39
C ALA A 123 13.11 -20.07 -4.03
N LEU A 124 13.16 -18.90 -3.39
CA LEU A 124 11.98 -18.12 -2.99
C LEU A 124 11.49 -17.16 -4.08
N ALA A 125 12.35 -16.78 -5.04
CA ALA A 125 12.00 -15.94 -6.19
C ALA A 125 10.73 -16.38 -6.94
N PRO A 126 10.49 -17.67 -7.27
CA PRO A 126 9.28 -18.10 -7.96
C PRO A 126 7.99 -17.96 -7.14
N LEU A 127 8.06 -17.79 -5.81
CA LEU A 127 6.87 -17.58 -4.98
C LEU A 127 6.23 -16.20 -5.25
N LEU A 128 7.04 -15.19 -5.57
CA LEU A 128 6.57 -13.86 -5.94
C LEU A 128 5.79 -13.87 -7.26
N ASP A 129 6.17 -14.78 -8.16
CA ASP A 129 5.51 -14.99 -9.45
C ASP A 129 4.31 -15.93 -9.40
N SER A 130 3.99 -16.47 -8.21
CA SER A 130 2.90 -17.41 -8.03
C SER A 130 1.56 -16.84 -8.52
N SER A 131 0.75 -17.72 -9.11
CA SER A 131 -0.56 -17.38 -9.66
C SER A 131 -1.51 -16.80 -8.61
N HIS A 132 -1.31 -17.15 -7.33
CA HIS A 132 -2.13 -16.69 -6.21
C HIS A 132 -1.88 -15.21 -5.87
N ILE A 133 -0.62 -14.75 -5.86
CA ILE A 133 -0.29 -13.33 -5.64
C ILE A 133 -0.82 -12.50 -6.82
N LYS A 134 -0.66 -13.00 -8.05
CA LYS A 134 -1.20 -12.35 -9.26
C LYS A 134 -2.73 -12.35 -9.32
N ALA A 135 -3.40 -13.28 -8.64
CA ALA A 135 -4.86 -13.35 -8.57
C ALA A 135 -5.45 -12.44 -7.47
N VAL A 136 -4.65 -11.89 -6.56
CA VAL A 136 -5.13 -11.02 -5.46
C VAL A 136 -5.99 -9.86 -5.96
N PRO A 137 -5.66 -9.10 -7.03
CA PRO A 137 -6.51 -8.02 -7.50
C PRO A 137 -7.90 -8.49 -7.96
N LYS A 138 -8.02 -9.71 -8.52
CA LYS A 138 -9.31 -10.30 -8.91
C LYS A 138 -10.15 -10.69 -7.70
N HIS A 139 -9.51 -11.15 -6.62
CA HIS A 139 -10.19 -11.46 -5.37
C HIS A 139 -10.57 -10.19 -4.60
N ALA A 140 -9.74 -9.16 -4.66
CA ALA A 140 -9.99 -7.86 -4.02
C ALA A 140 -11.25 -7.19 -4.56
N THR A 141 -11.48 -7.19 -5.88
CA THR A 141 -12.70 -6.61 -6.46
C THR A 141 -13.96 -7.37 -6.04
N ARG A 142 -13.90 -8.71 -6.01
CA ARG A 142 -15.02 -9.54 -5.51
C ARG A 142 -15.27 -9.31 -4.02
N LEU A 143 -14.21 -9.17 -3.22
CA LEU A 143 -14.31 -8.91 -1.79
C LEU A 143 -14.89 -7.51 -1.52
N GLN A 144 -14.49 -6.51 -2.30
CA GLN A 144 -15.06 -5.17 -2.23
C GLN A 144 -16.57 -5.18 -2.53
N ALA A 145 -16.99 -5.88 -3.59
CA ALA A 145 -18.41 -6.02 -3.91
C ALA A 145 -19.19 -6.73 -2.79
N LEU A 146 -18.62 -7.80 -2.22
CA LEU A 146 -19.22 -8.49 -1.08
C LEU A 146 -19.30 -7.61 0.18
N SER A 147 -18.26 -6.80 0.44
CA SER A 147 -18.27 -5.85 1.55
C SER A 147 -19.41 -4.86 1.42
N GLN A 148 -19.66 -4.34 0.21
CA GLN A 148 -20.76 -3.41 -0.03
C GLN A 148 -22.12 -4.07 0.22
N ILE A 149 -22.30 -5.31 -0.26
CA ILE A 149 -23.53 -6.08 -0.03
C ILE A 149 -23.71 -6.33 1.47
N HIS A 150 -22.64 -6.64 2.19
CA HIS A 150 -22.71 -6.92 3.62
C HIS A 150 -23.16 -5.69 4.42
N ILE A 151 -22.62 -4.51 4.11
CA ILE A 151 -23.07 -3.25 4.72
C ILE A 151 -24.57 -3.05 4.46
N GLN A 152 -25.02 -3.23 3.22
CA GLN A 152 -26.43 -3.08 2.88
C GLN A 152 -27.32 -4.08 3.63
N GLN A 153 -26.89 -5.33 3.75
CA GLN A 153 -27.62 -6.36 4.50
C GLN A 153 -27.67 -6.06 6.00
N GLN A 154 -26.61 -5.47 6.54
CA GLN A 154 -26.56 -5.07 7.94
C GLN A 154 -27.56 -3.94 8.22
N ASP A 155 -27.59 -2.91 7.38
CA ASP A 155 -28.56 -1.81 7.49
C ASP A 155 -30.00 -2.31 7.39
N GLN A 156 -30.28 -3.21 6.43
CA GLN A 156 -31.60 -3.83 6.28
C GLN A 156 -31.99 -4.69 7.48
N CYS A 157 -31.04 -5.43 8.05
CA CYS A 157 -31.28 -6.25 9.22
C CYS A 157 -31.61 -5.37 10.44
N GLU A 158 -30.91 -4.26 10.63
CA GLU A 158 -31.18 -3.29 11.68
C GLU A 158 -32.55 -2.65 11.52
N GLU A 159 -32.89 -2.18 10.31
CA GLU A 159 -34.19 -1.59 10.00
C GLU A 159 -35.35 -2.56 10.30
N VAL A 160 -35.27 -3.80 9.79
CA VAL A 160 -36.29 -4.82 10.03
C VAL A 160 -36.39 -5.18 11.51
N THR A 161 -35.26 -5.23 12.20
CA THR A 161 -35.23 -5.55 13.63
C THR A 161 -35.92 -4.44 14.44
N GLU A 162 -35.62 -3.17 14.17
CA GLU A 162 -36.25 -2.04 14.84
C GLU A 162 -37.75 -1.95 14.52
N ALA A 163 -38.14 -2.15 13.25
CA ALA A 163 -39.56 -2.19 12.88
C ALA A 163 -40.31 -3.31 13.60
N THR A 164 -39.69 -4.49 13.73
CA THR A 164 -40.29 -5.63 14.44
C THR A 164 -40.42 -5.35 15.94
N LYS A 165 -39.40 -4.74 16.57
CA LYS A 165 -39.47 -4.32 17.98
C LYS A 165 -40.59 -3.32 18.20
N ALA A 166 -40.69 -2.29 17.36
CA ALA A 166 -41.74 -1.27 17.46
C ALA A 166 -43.14 -1.90 17.36
N LEU A 167 -43.35 -2.82 16.42
CA LEU A 167 -44.61 -3.54 16.28
C LEU A 167 -44.92 -4.41 17.50
N LEU A 168 -43.91 -5.08 18.05
CA LEU A 168 -44.06 -5.89 19.26
C LEU A 168 -44.44 -5.02 20.48
N GLU A 169 -43.84 -3.84 20.61
CA GLU A 169 -44.17 -2.88 21.66
C GLU A 169 -45.60 -2.37 21.53
N GLU A 170 -46.06 -2.05 20.32
CA GLU A 170 -47.42 -1.62 20.06
C GLU A 170 -48.43 -2.72 20.37
N TYR A 171 -48.16 -3.95 19.95
CA TYR A 171 -48.97 -5.11 20.28
C TYR A 171 -49.05 -5.35 21.80
N ASN A 172 -47.93 -5.21 22.51
CA ASN A 172 -47.89 -5.35 23.96
C ASN A 172 -48.73 -4.26 24.65
N LYS A 173 -48.62 -3.00 24.20
CA LYS A 173 -49.45 -1.88 24.68
C LYS A 173 -50.94 -2.19 24.49
N MET A 174 -51.34 -2.61 23.29
CA MET A 174 -52.72 -2.97 22.99
C MET A 174 -53.23 -4.12 23.88
N THR A 175 -52.42 -5.17 24.07
CA THR A 175 -52.76 -6.33 24.91
C THR A 175 -52.97 -5.94 26.37
N ILE A 176 -52.12 -5.06 26.91
CA ILE A 176 -52.26 -4.54 28.28
C ILE A 176 -53.54 -3.70 28.42
N LEU A 177 -53.82 -2.82 27.45
CA LEU A 177 -55.02 -1.98 27.48
C LEU A 177 -56.30 -2.82 27.41
N LEU A 178 -56.35 -3.81 26.52
CA LEU A 178 -57.47 -4.75 26.44
C LEU A 178 -57.65 -5.51 27.77
N SER A 179 -56.56 -6.01 28.35
CA SER A 179 -56.61 -6.70 29.65
C SER A 179 -57.17 -5.80 30.76
N LYS A 180 -56.75 -4.53 30.81
CA LYS A 180 -57.28 -3.55 31.77
C LYS A 180 -58.77 -3.27 31.55
N GLN A 181 -59.20 -3.14 30.29
CA GLN A 181 -60.62 -2.95 29.97
C GLN A 181 -61.46 -4.14 30.41
N PHE A 182 -60.98 -5.38 30.20
CA PHE A 182 -61.70 -6.57 30.67
C PHE A 182 -61.85 -6.61 32.19
N VAL A 183 -60.80 -6.27 32.94
CA VAL A 183 -60.89 -6.20 34.41
C VAL A 183 -61.86 -5.10 34.86
N GLN A 184 -61.82 -3.92 34.23
CA GLN A 184 -62.75 -2.83 34.54
C GLN A 184 -64.20 -3.21 34.26
N TRP A 185 -64.47 -3.90 33.16
CA TRP A 185 -65.80 -4.41 32.85
C TRP A 185 -66.25 -5.50 33.81
N ASP A 186 -65.35 -6.38 34.25
CA ASP A 186 -65.64 -7.42 35.23
C ASP A 186 -66.01 -6.81 36.59
N GLU A 187 -65.25 -5.82 37.07
CA GLU A 187 -65.56 -5.06 38.30
C GLU A 187 -66.89 -4.29 38.16
N LEU A 188 -67.12 -3.69 36.98
CA LEU A 188 -68.39 -3.03 36.66
C LEU A 188 -69.56 -4.03 36.68
N LEU A 189 -69.37 -5.24 36.19
CA LEU A 189 -70.43 -6.23 36.17
C LEU A 189 -70.69 -6.77 37.59
N SER A 190 -69.62 -7.04 38.35
CA SER A 190 -69.67 -7.55 39.72
C SER A 190 -70.38 -6.59 40.68
N HIS A 191 -70.15 -5.27 40.60
CA HIS A 191 -70.87 -4.32 41.47
C HIS A 191 -72.37 -4.22 41.13
N LEU A 192 -72.75 -4.32 39.84
CA LEU A 192 -74.15 -4.33 39.43
C LEU A 192 -74.86 -5.58 39.93
N GLU A 193 -74.19 -6.74 39.87
CA GLU A 193 -74.71 -8.00 40.41
C GLU A 193 -74.85 -7.94 41.94
N ALA A 194 -73.86 -7.41 42.65
CA ALA A 194 -73.92 -7.25 44.10
C ALA A 194 -75.07 -6.32 44.52
N ALA A 195 -75.24 -5.18 43.84
CA ALA A 195 -76.36 -4.26 44.10
C ALA A 195 -77.73 -4.92 43.87
N LYS A 196 -77.81 -5.85 42.92
CA LYS A 196 -79.03 -6.62 42.63
C LYS A 196 -79.29 -7.72 43.68
N GLN A 197 -78.25 -8.34 44.22
CA GLN A 197 -78.35 -9.40 45.26
C GLN A 197 -78.63 -8.84 46.67
N VAL A 198 -78.34 -7.56 46.94
CA VAL A 198 -78.63 -6.88 48.23
C VAL A 198 -80.12 -6.54 48.41
N LYS A 199 -81.01 -6.99 47.53
CA LYS A 199 -82.45 -7.14 47.84
C LYS A 199 -82.76 -8.58 48.26
N PRO A 200 -82.53 -8.99 49.54
CA PRO A 200 -83.37 -10.02 50.11
C PRO A 200 -84.77 -9.43 50.26
N ALA A 201 -85.75 -10.17 49.71
CA ALA A 201 -87.15 -9.94 49.91
C ALA A 201 -87.43 -9.75 51.41
N MET A 202 -87.84 -8.54 51.75
CA MET A 202 -88.59 -8.27 52.97
C MET A 202 -89.98 -8.87 52.75
N GLU A 203 -90.15 -10.12 53.19
CA GLU A 203 -91.41 -10.68 53.66
C GLU A 203 -91.22 -11.13 55.10
#